data_AF-A0A665WWG4-F1
#
_entry.id   AF-A0A665WWG4-F1
#
_cell.length_a   1.000
_cell.length_b   1.000
_cell.length_c   1.000
_cell.angle_alpha   90.00
_cell.angle_beta   90.00
_cell.angle_gamma   90.00
#
_symmetry.space_group_name_H-M   'P 1'
#
loop_
_entity.id
_entity.type
_entity.pdbx_description
1 polymer ?
#
loop_
_entity_poly.entity_id
_entity_poly.type
_entity_poly.pdbx_seq_one_letter_code
_entity_poly.pdbx_strand_id
1 'polypeptide(L)'
;FITEDSQSHSVLEKGEKITLRCEIQGQRNTQWVYDWTTASSNGAPSSSSSSSSEYVIHSATLSDSGDYRCRGIKDLFYSTQWSNNIKLFVLCKLEIFDLLYCFTIDTVSLFFFTKTNVHVG
;
A
#
# COMPACT_ATOMS: atom_id res chain seq x y z
N PHE A 1 8.79 -5.64 14.03
CA PHE A 1 7.46 -6.23 13.74
C PHE A 1 6.67 -5.19 13.00
N ILE A 2 6.11 -5.52 11.83
CA ILE A 2 5.12 -4.60 11.24
C ILE A 2 3.82 -4.85 11.97
N THR A 3 3.24 -3.79 12.51
CA THR A 3 1.88 -3.80 13.06
C THR A 3 0.99 -3.10 12.05
N GLU A 4 0.09 -3.86 11.44
CA GLU A 4 -1.16 -3.29 10.95
C GLU A 4 -2.05 -2.98 12.15
N ASP A 5 -3.01 -2.08 11.96
CA ASP A 5 -4.12 -1.94 12.92
C ASP A 5 -4.90 -3.27 13.07
N SER A 6 -4.75 -4.25 12.14
CA SER A 6 -5.24 -5.63 12.32
C SER A 6 -4.70 -6.64 11.28
N GLN A 7 -3.95 -7.66 11.75
CA GLN A 7 -3.61 -8.96 11.10
C GLN A 7 -2.37 -9.07 10.19
N SER A 8 -1.94 -10.32 9.92
CA SER A 8 -0.74 -10.69 9.11
C SER A 8 -1.01 -10.66 7.60
N HIS A 9 -2.25 -10.37 7.22
CA HIS A 9 -2.77 -10.32 5.87
C HIS A 9 -3.98 -9.39 5.90
N SER A 10 -3.96 -8.35 5.06
CA SER A 10 -5.05 -7.40 4.91
C SER A 10 -5.68 -7.45 3.52
N VAL A 11 -7.01 -7.50 3.49
CA VAL A 11 -7.83 -7.36 2.29
C VAL A 11 -8.43 -5.96 2.29
N LEU A 12 -8.20 -5.22 1.22
CA LEU A 12 -8.66 -3.85 1.03
C LEU A 12 -9.60 -3.78 -0.17
N GLU A 13 -10.58 -2.90 -0.10
CA GLU A 13 -11.37 -2.50 -1.26
C GLU A 13 -10.67 -1.34 -2.00
N LYS A 14 -10.80 -1.31 -3.33
CA LYS A 14 -10.27 -0.21 -4.13
C LYS A 14 -10.77 1.13 -3.59
N GLY A 15 -9.85 2.05 -3.34
CA GLY A 15 -10.12 3.37 -2.79
C GLY A 15 -9.95 3.48 -1.27
N GLU A 16 -9.82 2.36 -0.54
CA GLU A 16 -9.60 2.39 0.90
C GLU A 16 -8.22 2.92 1.28
N LYS A 17 -8.12 3.43 2.51
CA LYS A 17 -6.87 3.89 3.10
C LYS A 17 -6.33 2.82 4.05
N ILE A 18 -5.04 2.50 3.95
CA ILE A 18 -4.33 1.69 4.93
C ILE A 18 -3.07 2.39 5.42
N THR A 19 -2.73 2.17 6.69
CA THR A 19 -1.48 2.62 7.30
C THR A 19 -0.74 1.42 7.87
N LEU A 20 0.42 1.11 7.31
CA LEU A 20 1.34 0.09 7.83
C LEU A 20 2.32 0.76 8.80
N ARG A 21 2.60 0.13 9.94
CA ARG A 21 3.55 0.68 10.92
C ARG A 21 4.69 -0.28 11.21
N CYS A 22 5.93 0.21 11.10
CA CYS A 22 7.14 -0.55 11.38
C CYS A 22 7.60 -0.32 12.83
N GLU A 23 7.52 -1.35 13.66
CA GLU A 23 8.01 -1.28 15.04
C GLU A 23 9.37 -1.99 15.20
N ILE A 24 10.35 -1.26 15.72
CA ILE A 24 11.69 -1.76 16.02
C ILE A 24 11.84 -1.74 17.54
N GLN A 25 11.86 -2.92 18.15
CA GLN A 25 12.04 -3.04 19.60
C GLN A 25 13.51 -2.76 19.97
N GLY A 26 13.71 -2.01 21.05
CA GLY A 26 15.02 -1.90 21.69
C GLY A 26 15.63 -0.51 21.81
N GLN A 27 15.02 0.57 21.32
CA GLN A 27 15.56 1.93 21.55
C GLN A 27 14.56 3.03 21.18
N ARG A 28 13.83 3.56 22.19
CA ARG A 28 12.84 4.64 22.04
C ARG A 28 13.45 6.00 21.63
N ASN A 29 14.78 6.12 21.65
CA ASN A 29 15.52 7.37 21.42
C ASN A 29 16.50 7.30 20.23
N THR A 30 16.42 6.27 19.38
CA THR A 30 17.26 6.18 18.18
C THR A 30 16.47 6.73 16.99
N GLN A 31 17.04 7.72 16.29
CA GLN A 31 16.50 8.19 15.02
C GLN A 31 16.80 7.13 13.95
N TRP A 32 15.77 6.44 13.50
CA TRP A 32 15.85 5.47 12.40
C TRP A 32 15.34 6.09 11.12
N VAL A 33 16.01 5.77 10.01
CA VAL A 33 15.43 5.89 8.68
C VAL A 33 14.79 4.54 8.34
N TYR A 34 13.49 4.55 8.07
CA TYR A 34 12.73 3.36 7.73
C TYR A 34 12.80 3.10 6.24
N ASP A 35 13.26 1.91 5.90
CA ASP A 35 13.34 1.42 4.54
C ASP A 35 12.22 0.40 4.32
N TRP A 36 11.36 0.67 3.34
CA TRP A 36 10.20 -0.14 3.02
C TRP A 36 10.39 -0.83 1.68
N THR A 37 10.11 -2.12 1.63
CA THR A 37 9.87 -2.84 0.38
C THR A 37 8.37 -2.85 0.12
N THR A 38 7.95 -2.38 -1.05
CA THR A 38 6.54 -2.27 -1.45
C THR A 38 6.23 -3.21 -2.60
N ALA A 39 4.94 -3.50 -2.79
CA ALA A 39 4.46 -4.18 -3.97
C ALA A 39 4.84 -3.37 -5.22
N SER A 40 5.40 -4.03 -6.23
CA SER A 40 5.64 -3.40 -7.53
C SER A 40 4.78 -4.08 -8.57
N SER A 41 4.12 -3.28 -9.41
CA SER A 41 3.34 -3.78 -10.54
C SER A 41 4.20 -4.49 -11.60
N ASN A 42 5.54 -4.35 -11.53
CA ASN A 42 6.48 -4.83 -12.54
C ASN A 42 7.47 -5.89 -12.01
N GLY A 43 7.24 -6.45 -10.81
CA GLY A 43 8.09 -7.50 -10.23
C GLY A 43 9.44 -7.05 -9.67
N ALA A 44 9.76 -5.75 -9.74
CA ALA A 44 10.94 -5.15 -9.12
C ALA A 44 10.55 -4.37 -7.85
N PRO A 45 10.85 -4.86 -6.63
CA PRO A 45 10.44 -4.20 -5.39
C PRO A 45 10.84 -2.73 -5.37
N SER A 46 9.86 -1.84 -5.19
CA SER A 46 10.12 -0.41 -4.97
C SER A 46 10.53 -0.20 -3.52
N SER A 47 11.73 0.33 -3.32
CA SER A 47 12.21 0.75 -2.01
C SER A 47 11.89 2.22 -1.76
N SER A 48 11.27 2.53 -0.63
CA SER A 48 11.05 3.90 -0.18
C SER A 48 11.66 4.10 1.21
N SER A 49 12.54 5.08 1.34
CA SER A 49 13.15 5.44 2.62
C SER A 49 12.49 6.69 3.20
N SER A 50 12.07 6.64 4.46
CA SER A 50 11.40 7.74 5.16
C SER A 50 11.84 7.83 6.61
N SER A 51 11.83 9.03 7.19
CA SER A 51 11.99 9.21 8.64
C SER A 51 10.75 8.79 9.43
N SER A 52 9.63 8.54 8.76
CA SER A 52 8.41 8.01 9.37
C SER A 52 8.44 6.50 9.46
N SER A 53 8.00 5.96 10.59
CA SER A 53 7.75 4.52 10.76
C SER A 53 6.44 4.06 10.11
N GLU A 54 5.70 4.96 9.48
CA GLU A 54 4.41 4.69 8.85
C GLU A 54 4.51 4.74 7.33
N TYR A 55 3.88 3.78 6.67
CA TYR A 55 3.65 3.75 5.23
C TYR A 55 2.15 3.84 4.96
N VAL A 56 1.72 4.87 4.24
CA VAL A 56 0.30 5.19 4.05
C VAL A 56 -0.08 5.08 2.57
N ILE A 57 -1.01 4.17 2.28
CA ILE A 57 -1.71 4.14 0.99
C ILE A 57 -3.00 4.91 1.20
N HIS A 58 -3.11 6.07 0.56
CA HIS A 58 -4.23 6.99 0.76
C HIS A 58 -5.50 6.56 0.02
N SER A 59 -5.34 5.87 -1.11
CA SER A 59 -6.43 5.36 -1.94
C SER A 59 -5.92 4.12 -2.66
N ALA A 60 -6.32 2.94 -2.20
CA ALA A 60 -5.80 1.67 -2.67
C ALA A 60 -6.17 1.39 -4.13
N THR A 61 -5.20 0.94 -4.91
CA THR A 61 -5.34 0.49 -6.30
C THR A 61 -4.99 -0.98 -6.41
N LEU A 62 -5.40 -1.65 -7.50
CA LEU A 62 -5.09 -3.07 -7.68
C LEU A 62 -3.57 -3.35 -7.68
N SER A 63 -2.77 -2.39 -8.16
CA SER A 63 -1.30 -2.45 -8.16
C SER A 63 -0.66 -2.37 -6.77
N ASP A 64 -1.39 -1.93 -5.75
CA ASP A 64 -0.87 -1.90 -4.38
C ASP A 64 -0.90 -3.29 -3.72
N SER A 65 -1.49 -4.30 -4.38
CA SER A 65 -1.48 -5.68 -3.89
C SER A 65 -0.08 -6.29 -3.95
N GLY A 66 0.38 -6.89 -2.86
CA GLY A 66 1.67 -7.59 -2.81
C GLY A 66 2.26 -7.69 -1.41
N ASP A 67 3.53 -8.05 -1.33
CA ASP A 67 4.25 -8.25 -0.08
C ASP A 67 4.95 -6.96 0.38
N TYR A 68 4.74 -6.60 1.65
CA TYR A 68 5.30 -5.41 2.30
C TYR A 68 6.23 -5.82 3.43
N ARG A 69 7.40 -5.17 3.51
CA ARG A 69 8.41 -5.39 4.56
C ARG A 69 9.09 -4.08 4.92
N CYS A 70 9.59 -3.98 6.14
CA CYS A 70 10.32 -2.82 6.61
C CYS A 70 11.61 -3.22 7.34
N ARG A 71 12.57 -2.30 7.39
CA ARG A 71 13.72 -2.35 8.30
C ARG A 71 14.11 -0.93 8.73
N GLY A 72 14.85 -0.82 9.82
CA GLY A 72 15.49 0.43 10.23
C GLY A 72 16.93 0.51 9.74
N ILE A 73 17.30 1.68 9.24
CA ILE A 73 18.67 2.09 8.90
C ILE A 73 19.06 3.19 9.88
N LYS A 74 20.19 3.02 10.56
CA LYS A 74 20.71 4.02 11.51
C LYS A 74 21.79 4.88 10.89
N ASP A 75 22.70 4.24 10.17
CA ASP A 75 23.81 4.85 9.46
C ASP A 75 24.20 3.95 8.27
N LEU A 76 25.27 4.31 7.55
CA LEU A 76 25.74 3.60 6.36
C LEU A 76 26.15 2.13 6.62
N PHE A 77 26.45 1.77 7.87
CA PHE A 77 26.98 0.46 8.23
C PHE A 77 26.05 -0.36 9.13
N TYR A 78 25.00 0.26 9.67
CA TYR A 78 24.08 -0.38 10.60
C TYR A 78 22.62 -0.31 10.14
N SER A 79 22.05 -1.48 9.87
CA SER A 79 20.62 -1.69 9.63
C SER A 79 20.11 -2.88 10.44
N THR A 80 18.84 -2.85 10.82
CA THR A 80 18.16 -4.01 11.38
C THR A 80 17.95 -5.07 10.31
N GLN A 81 17.60 -6.28 10.74
CA GLN A 81 17.01 -7.27 9.83
C GLN A 81 15.65 -6.76 9.31
N TRP A 82 15.26 -7.25 8.13
CA TRP A 82 13.93 -7.06 7.60
C TRP A 82 12.88 -7.71 8.50
N SER A 83 11.72 -7.06 8.61
CA SER A 83 10.54 -7.60 9.28
C SER A 83 10.01 -8.87 8.60
N ASN A 84 9.03 -9.50 9.24
CA ASN A 84 8.11 -10.40 8.57
C ASN A 84 7.41 -9.69 7.39
N ASN A 85 6.94 -10.46 6.42
CA ASN A 85 6.10 -9.93 5.36
C ASN A 85 4.65 -9.77 5.85
N ILE A 86 4.01 -8.74 5.33
CA ILE A 86 2.55 -8.61 5.34
C ILE A 86 2.12 -8.61 3.89
N LYS A 87 1.08 -9.37 3.56
CA LYS A 87 0.53 -9.40 2.22
C LYS A 87 -0.77 -8.60 2.15
N LEU A 88 -0.79 -7.63 1.25
CA LEU A 88 -1.98 -6.83 0.93
C LEU A 88 -2.66 -7.39 -0.31
N PHE A 89 -3.99 -7.49 -0.27
CA PHE A 89 -4.82 -7.82 -1.42
C PHE A 89 -5.86 -6.74 -1.60
N VAL A 90 -5.76 -5.99 -2.71
CA VAL A 90 -6.75 -4.98 -3.08
C VAL A 90 -7.74 -5.61 -4.05
N LEU A 91 -9.01 -5.62 -3.66
CA LEU A 91 -10.11 -6.17 -4.44
C LEU A 91 -10.99 -5.04 -4.96
N CYS A 92 -11.51 -5.23 -6.18
CA CYS A 92 -12.61 -4.43 -6.68
C CYS A 92 -13.90 -5.09 -6.24
N LYS A 93 -14.72 -4.42 -5.43
CA LYS A 93 -16.03 -4.95 -5.03
C LYS A 93 -16.97 -4.87 -6.24
N LEU A 94 -17.62 -5.99 -6.55
CA LEU A 94 -18.52 -6.14 -7.69
C LEU A 94 -19.96 -5.97 -7.22
N GLU A 95 -20.59 -4.84 -7.46
CA GLU A 95 -22.04 -4.84 -7.65
C GLU A 95 -22.33 -5.10 -9.14
N ILE A 96 -23.44 -5.77 -9.44
CA ILE A 96 -23.75 -6.39 -10.75
C ILE A 96 -23.69 -5.38 -11.94
N PHE A 97 -23.65 -4.07 -11.68
CA PHE A 97 -23.54 -2.99 -12.66
C PHE A 97 -22.11 -2.43 -12.90
N ASP A 98 -21.10 -2.83 -12.11
CA ASP A 98 -19.78 -2.17 -12.06
C ASP A 98 -18.67 -2.83 -12.90
N LEU A 99 -19.00 -3.87 -13.68
CA LEU A 99 -18.04 -4.58 -14.53
C LEU A 99 -17.32 -3.66 -15.53
N LEU A 100 -17.91 -2.52 -15.92
CA LEU A 100 -17.26 -1.55 -16.82
C LEU A 100 -16.35 -0.56 -16.06
N TYR A 101 -16.57 -0.33 -14.76
CA TYR A 101 -15.89 0.72 -13.99
C TYR A 101 -14.47 0.33 -13.56
N CYS A 102 -14.25 -0.94 -13.23
CA CYS A 102 -12.92 -1.40 -12.81
C CYS A 102 -11.93 -1.51 -14.00
N PHE A 103 -12.38 -1.99 -15.17
CA PHE A 103 -11.56 -2.05 -16.39
C PHE A 103 -11.27 -0.68 -17.00
N THR A 104 -12.19 0.28 -16.84
CA THR A 104 -11.96 1.64 -17.36
C THR A 104 -10.87 2.34 -16.58
N ILE A 105 -10.83 2.37 -15.24
CA ILE A 105 -9.79 3.15 -14.52
C ILE A 105 -8.35 2.67 -14.82
N ASP A 106 -8.12 1.37 -14.98
CA ASP A 106 -6.77 0.85 -15.29
C ASP A 106 -6.34 1.12 -16.75
N THR A 107 -7.29 1.42 -17.66
CA THR A 107 -7.02 1.72 -19.07
C THR A 107 -7.31 3.18 -19.47
N VAL A 108 -7.95 3.97 -18.61
CA VAL A 108 -8.51 5.30 -18.92
C VAL A 108 -7.68 6.46 -18.34
N SER A 109 -6.43 6.20 -17.93
CA SER A 109 -5.45 7.31 -17.86
C SER A 109 -5.14 7.94 -19.23
N LEU A 110 -5.79 7.49 -20.32
CA LEU A 110 -5.61 8.02 -21.67
C LEU A 110 -6.85 8.46 -22.46
N PHE A 111 -8.09 8.34 -21.98
CA PHE A 111 -9.25 8.82 -22.77
C PHE A 111 -10.35 9.49 -21.95
N PHE A 112 -10.42 10.81 -22.06
CA PHE A 112 -11.58 11.62 -21.70
C PHE A 112 -12.87 11.00 -22.26
N PHE A 113 -13.82 10.64 -21.40
CA PHE A 113 -15.22 10.60 -21.82
C PHE A 113 -16.13 11.15 -20.72
N THR A 114 -16.79 12.25 -21.05
CA THR A 114 -17.87 12.89 -20.30
C THR A 114 -19.02 11.93 -20.10
N LYS A 115 -19.50 11.73 -18.87
CA LYS A 115 -20.82 11.11 -18.64
C LYS A 115 -21.81 12.19 -18.22
N THR A 116 -22.70 12.53 -19.14
CA THR A 116 -23.89 13.36 -18.95
C THR A 116 -24.88 12.69 -18.00
N ASN A 117 -25.54 13.53 -17.19
CA ASN A 117 -26.60 13.25 -16.23
C ASN A 117 -27.69 12.27 -16.68
N VAL A 118 -28.24 11.51 -15.73
CA VAL A 118 -29.68 11.26 -15.64
C VAL A 118 -30.10 11.36 -14.17
N HIS A 119 -30.95 12.34 -13.88
CA HIS A 119 -31.75 12.47 -12.67
C HIS A 119 -33.05 11.69 -12.93
N VAL A 120 -33.47 10.82 -12.01
CA VAL A 120 -34.81 10.20 -12.06
C VAL A 120 -35.60 10.74 -10.87
N GLY A 121 -36.64 11.52 -11.18
CA GLY A 121 -37.79 11.81 -10.33
C GLY A 121 -39.04 11.37 -11.06
#